data_AF-A0A150UH42-F1
#
_entry.id   AF-A0A150UH42-F1
#
_cell.length_a   1.000
_cell.length_b   1.000
_cell.length_c   1.000
_cell.angle_alpha   90.00
_cell.angle_beta   90.00
_cell.angle_gamma   90.00
#
_symmetry.space_group_name_H-M   'P 1'
#
loop_
_entity.id
_entity.type
_entity.pdbx_description
1 polymer ?
#
loop_
_entity_poly.entity_id
_entity_poly.type
_entity_poly.pdbx_seq_one_letter_code
_entity_poly.pdbx_strand_id
1 'polypeptide(L)'
;KNGISCNANIPTEEVFTTPHCRRVYGHVVSSKPLSYQGTLIDNIAVRFEDGKIVDAKASRGAEVLNKVLDTDEGARRLGEVALVPHSSPISQSGLLFYNTLFDENAASHIALGQCYSKCFVNGAQLTPQQIAAQGGNQSLIHIDWMIGSAETDIDGILPDGSKVPVFRKGEWAKP
;
A
#
# COMPACT_ATOMS: atom_id res chain seq x y z
N LYS A 1 -29.48 -1.97 -11.49
CA LYS A 1 -28.28 -2.77 -11.11
C LYS A 1 -28.48 -4.17 -11.69
N ASN A 2 -27.71 -4.58 -12.70
CA ASN A 2 -27.92 -5.86 -13.42
C ASN A 2 -27.27 -7.09 -12.74
N GLY A 3 -27.15 -7.10 -11.41
CA GLY A 3 -26.86 -8.33 -10.65
C GLY A 3 -25.50 -9.03 -10.85
N ILE A 4 -24.59 -8.52 -11.68
CA ILE A 4 -23.28 -9.16 -11.87
C ILE A 4 -22.32 -8.70 -10.77
N SER A 5 -21.97 -9.61 -9.86
CA SER A 5 -20.84 -9.44 -8.95
C SER A 5 -19.56 -9.49 -9.76
N CYS A 6 -18.74 -8.44 -9.68
CA CYS A 6 -17.47 -8.34 -10.38
C CYS A 6 -16.33 -8.37 -9.35
N ASN A 7 -15.34 -9.23 -9.58
CA ASN A 7 -14.07 -9.15 -8.88
C ASN A 7 -13.22 -8.12 -9.63
N ALA A 8 -12.85 -7.04 -8.96
CA ALA A 8 -12.10 -5.94 -9.58
C ALA A 8 -10.72 -6.42 -10.09
N ASN A 9 -10.07 -7.28 -9.32
CA ASN A 9 -8.79 -7.92 -9.64
C ASN A 9 -8.98 -9.44 -9.75
N ILE A 10 -8.45 -10.03 -10.83
CA ILE A 10 -8.33 -11.48 -11.02
C ILE A 10 -6.92 -11.71 -11.59
N PRO A 11 -5.98 -12.31 -10.84
CA PRO A 11 -6.11 -12.86 -9.48
C PRO A 11 -6.22 -11.79 -8.39
N THR A 12 -6.64 -12.18 -7.19
CA THR A 12 -6.53 -11.36 -5.97
C THR A 12 -6.27 -12.25 -4.75
N GLU A 13 -5.29 -11.89 -3.93
CA GLU A 13 -4.85 -12.60 -2.72
C GLU A 13 -4.79 -11.66 -1.50
N GLU A 14 -5.18 -10.41 -1.69
CA GLU A 14 -5.03 -9.34 -0.71
C GLU A 14 -6.29 -9.10 0.13
N VAL A 15 -6.06 -8.57 1.33
CA VAL A 15 -7.07 -7.81 2.06
C VAL A 15 -6.52 -6.41 2.33
N PHE A 16 -7.27 -5.38 1.96
CA PHE A 16 -6.77 -4.01 1.98
C PHE A 16 -7.76 -3.02 2.59
N THR A 17 -7.24 -1.87 3.00
CA THR A 17 -8.03 -0.74 3.47
C THR A 17 -7.31 0.59 3.25
N THR A 18 -8.00 1.70 3.49
CA THR A 18 -7.43 3.04 3.46
C THR A 18 -6.79 3.40 4.81
N PRO A 19 -5.50 3.74 4.87
CA PRO A 19 -4.88 4.28 6.07
C PRO A 19 -5.30 5.75 6.29
N HIS A 20 -5.10 6.25 7.50
CA HIS A 20 -5.22 7.67 7.75
C HIS A 20 -3.98 8.41 7.25
N CYS A 21 -4.12 9.23 6.21
CA CYS A 21 -3.02 9.83 5.45
C CYS A 21 -2.12 10.80 6.24
N ARG A 22 -2.52 11.20 7.45
CA ARG A 22 -1.77 12.08 8.37
C ARG A 22 -1.17 11.35 9.58
N ARG A 23 -1.31 10.02 9.66
CA ARG A 23 -0.87 9.21 10.81
C ARG A 23 0.07 8.09 10.36
N VAL A 24 1.09 8.45 9.59
CA VAL A 24 2.14 7.53 9.13
C VAL A 24 3.49 8.09 9.56
N TYR A 25 4.28 7.25 10.24
CA TYR A 25 5.58 7.61 10.80
C TYR A 25 6.55 6.44 10.64
N GLY A 26 7.84 6.77 10.48
CA GLY A 26 8.91 5.77 10.47
C GLY A 26 9.54 5.59 9.11
N HIS A 27 10.11 4.41 8.87
CA HIS A 27 10.85 4.07 7.66
C HIS A 27 10.33 2.77 7.06
N VAL A 28 10.39 2.68 5.74
CA VAL A 28 10.01 1.46 5.03
C VAL A 28 10.89 1.30 3.79
N VAL A 29 11.22 0.04 3.49
CA VAL A 29 11.96 -0.36 2.31
C VAL A 29 11.09 -1.28 1.46
N SER A 30 11.21 -1.16 0.14
CA SER A 30 10.51 -2.06 -0.77
C SER A 30 11.13 -3.46 -0.71
N SER A 31 10.30 -4.49 -0.69
CA SER A 31 10.75 -5.88 -0.79
C SER A 31 10.85 -6.37 -2.24
N LYS A 32 10.22 -5.65 -3.18
CA LYS A 32 10.28 -5.93 -4.62
C LYS A 32 10.46 -4.65 -5.44
N PRO A 33 11.04 -4.72 -6.64
CA PRO A 33 11.09 -3.60 -7.57
C PRO A 33 9.69 -3.13 -7.98
N LEU A 34 9.57 -1.84 -8.29
CA LEU A 34 8.36 -1.22 -8.85
C LEU A 34 8.55 -0.99 -10.35
N SER A 35 7.66 -1.54 -11.17
CA SER A 35 7.58 -1.25 -12.60
C SER A 35 6.62 -0.07 -12.83
N TYR A 36 7.16 1.11 -13.17
CA TYR A 36 6.36 2.32 -13.40
C TYR A 36 6.68 2.96 -14.74
N GLN A 37 5.69 3.05 -15.62
CA GLN A 37 5.81 3.63 -16.98
C GLN A 37 7.02 3.09 -17.77
N GLY A 38 7.27 1.78 -17.67
CA GLY A 38 8.41 1.13 -18.34
C GLY A 38 9.77 1.39 -17.69
N THR A 39 9.82 2.13 -16.59
CA THR A 39 11.02 2.31 -15.76
C THR A 39 10.93 1.41 -14.54
N LEU A 40 12.00 0.64 -14.30
CA LEU A 40 12.16 -0.12 -13.07
C LEU A 40 12.74 0.78 -11.98
N ILE A 41 12.02 0.93 -10.88
CA ILE A 41 12.48 1.59 -9.65
C ILE A 41 12.82 0.49 -8.64
N ASP A 42 14.05 0.51 -8.12
CA ASP A 42 14.59 -0.58 -7.30
C ASP A 42 15.18 -0.08 -5.99
N ASN A 43 15.16 -0.93 -4.96
CA ASN A 43 15.56 -0.64 -3.57
C ASN A 43 15.01 0.69 -3.07
N ILE A 44 13.69 0.86 -3.14
CA ILE A 44 13.02 2.05 -2.62
C ILE A 44 13.17 2.06 -1.11
N ALA A 45 13.59 3.19 -0.55
CA ALA A 45 13.66 3.44 0.89
C ALA A 45 13.10 4.82 1.18
N VAL A 46 12.06 4.90 2.00
CA VAL A 46 11.40 6.17 2.34
C VAL A 46 11.23 6.35 3.84
N ARG A 47 11.15 7.61 4.26
CA ARG A 47 10.86 8.01 5.65
C ARG A 47 9.62 8.90 5.69
N PHE A 48 8.69 8.55 6.58
CA PHE A 48 7.45 9.27 6.83
C PHE A 48 7.54 10.09 8.13
N GLU A 49 7.08 11.33 8.06
CA GLU A 49 6.79 12.20 9.21
C GLU A 49 5.43 12.86 8.99
N ASP A 50 4.57 12.86 10.01
CA ASP A 50 3.22 13.44 9.97
C ASP A 50 2.39 13.01 8.73
N GLY A 51 2.55 11.73 8.36
CA GLY A 51 1.88 11.14 7.21
C GLY A 51 2.46 11.49 5.84
N LYS A 52 3.60 12.19 5.77
CA LYS A 52 4.22 12.64 4.52
C LYS A 52 5.62 12.06 4.37
N ILE A 53 5.98 11.67 3.15
CA ILE A 53 7.36 11.32 2.79
C ILE A 53 8.24 12.57 2.82
N VAL A 54 9.23 12.54 3.71
CA VAL A 54 10.23 13.60 3.92
C VAL A 54 11.62 13.23 3.40
N ASP A 55 11.90 11.93 3.20
CA ASP A 55 13.12 11.43 2.55
C ASP A 55 12.75 10.22 1.68
N ALA A 56 13.29 10.16 0.47
CA ALA A 56 13.02 9.09 -0.49
C ALA A 56 14.26 8.78 -1.33
N LYS A 57 14.63 7.51 -1.40
CA LYS A 57 15.80 7.01 -2.11
C LYS A 57 15.43 5.77 -2.91
N ALA A 58 16.14 5.55 -4.00
CA ALA A 58 16.10 4.33 -4.79
C ALA A 58 17.47 4.09 -5.41
N SER A 59 17.91 2.84 -5.53
CA SER A 59 19.20 2.50 -6.18
C SER A 59 19.11 2.71 -7.70
N ARG A 60 17.92 2.52 -8.26
CA ARG A 60 17.59 2.72 -9.67
C ARG A 60 16.25 3.43 -9.77
N GLY A 61 16.11 4.35 -10.73
CA GLY A 61 14.85 5.06 -10.97
C GLY A 61 14.52 6.15 -9.95
N ALA A 62 15.49 6.62 -9.15
CA ALA A 62 15.28 7.67 -8.15
C ALA A 62 14.72 8.98 -8.72
N GLU A 63 15.12 9.36 -9.93
CA GLU A 63 14.56 10.54 -10.60
C GLU A 63 13.07 10.38 -10.92
N VAL A 64 12.67 9.18 -11.36
CA VAL A 64 11.27 8.86 -11.66
C VAL A 64 10.45 8.81 -10.37
N LEU A 65 10.99 8.20 -9.30
CA LEU A 65 10.37 8.21 -7.98
C LEU A 65 10.12 9.63 -7.48
N ASN A 66 11.10 10.53 -7.57
CA ASN A 66 10.92 11.93 -7.13
C ASN A 66 9.88 12.67 -7.98
N LYS A 67 9.87 12.48 -9.31
CA LYS A 67 8.83 13.05 -10.18
C LYS A 67 7.42 12.58 -9.79
N VAL A 68 7.28 11.30 -9.46
CA VAL A 68 6.02 10.74 -8.96
C VAL A 68 5.60 11.43 -7.66
N LEU A 69 6.52 11.55 -6.69
CA LEU A 69 6.27 12.19 -5.40
C LEU A 69 5.96 13.69 -5.51
N ASP A 70 6.33 14.35 -6.61
CA ASP A 70 6.08 15.76 -6.86
C ASP A 70 4.83 16.02 -7.72
N THR A 71 4.04 14.97 -8.01
CA THR A 71 2.83 15.09 -8.85
C THR A 71 1.79 16.03 -8.25
N ASP A 72 1.52 15.90 -6.94
CA ASP A 72 0.60 16.75 -6.19
C ASP A 72 0.84 16.62 -4.67
N GLU A 73 0.04 17.32 -3.86
CA GLU A 73 0.18 17.31 -2.40
C GLU A 73 -0.03 15.91 -1.79
N GLY A 74 -0.94 15.11 -2.37
CA GLY A 74 -1.29 13.78 -1.89
C GLY A 74 -0.31 12.69 -2.31
N ALA A 75 0.52 12.93 -3.33
CA ALA A 75 1.47 11.96 -3.87
C ALA A 75 2.51 11.47 -2.84
N ARG A 76 2.79 12.28 -1.80
CA ARG A 76 3.71 11.93 -0.69
C ARG A 76 3.02 11.27 0.50
N ARG A 77 1.74 10.94 0.40
CA ARG A 77 0.94 10.34 1.47
C ARG A 77 0.36 9.00 1.01
N LEU A 78 0.06 8.13 1.97
CA LEU A 78 -0.51 6.82 1.67
C LEU A 78 -2.01 6.90 1.37
N GLY A 79 -2.43 6.14 0.37
CA GLY A 79 -3.83 5.90 0.00
C GLY A 79 -4.33 4.51 0.38
N GLU A 80 -3.42 3.55 0.61
CA GLU A 80 -3.76 2.15 0.86
C GLU A 80 -2.72 1.44 1.72
N VAL A 81 -3.20 0.46 2.48
CA VAL A 81 -2.40 -0.60 3.09
C VAL A 81 -3.09 -1.93 2.77
N ALA A 82 -2.33 -2.88 2.24
CA ALA A 82 -2.80 -4.19 1.87
C ALA A 82 -1.93 -5.29 2.50
N LEU A 83 -2.60 -6.36 2.94
CA LEU A 83 -1.98 -7.52 3.55
C LEU A 83 -2.14 -8.72 2.63
N VAL A 84 -1.00 -9.33 2.31
CA VAL A 84 -0.89 -10.58 1.56
C VAL A 84 0.05 -11.51 2.32
N PRO A 85 -0.39 -12.72 2.71
CA PRO A 85 0.48 -13.69 3.38
C PRO A 85 1.58 -14.16 2.44
N HIS A 86 2.79 -14.34 2.96
CA HIS A 86 3.95 -14.73 2.17
C HIS A 86 3.80 -16.13 1.55
N SER A 87 2.97 -17.00 2.13
CA SER A 87 2.62 -18.30 1.58
C SER A 87 1.61 -18.26 0.41
N SER A 88 1.18 -17.08 -0.07
CA SER A 88 0.23 -17.01 -1.18
C SER A 88 0.78 -17.70 -2.45
N PRO A 89 -0.07 -18.28 -3.32
CA PRO A 89 0.39 -19.02 -4.50
C PRO A 89 1.29 -18.18 -5.43
N ILE A 90 0.99 -16.89 -5.57
CA ILE A 90 1.78 -15.97 -6.40
C ILE A 90 3.13 -15.69 -5.73
N SER A 91 3.15 -15.48 -4.41
CA SER A 91 4.39 -15.31 -3.65
C SER A 91 5.31 -16.53 -3.76
N GLN A 92 4.74 -17.73 -3.60
CA GLN A 92 5.47 -19.01 -3.67
C GLN A 92 6.07 -19.31 -5.05
N SER A 93 5.55 -18.69 -6.12
CA SER A 93 6.14 -18.84 -7.45
C SER A 93 7.58 -18.34 -7.52
N GLY A 94 7.97 -17.41 -6.63
CA GLY A 94 9.30 -16.79 -6.61
C GLY A 94 9.59 -15.91 -7.84
N LEU A 95 8.58 -15.67 -8.69
CA LEU A 95 8.72 -14.88 -9.91
C LEU A 95 8.50 -13.39 -9.62
N LEU A 96 9.31 -12.55 -10.26
CA LEU A 96 9.02 -11.13 -10.43
C LEU A 96 8.30 -10.96 -11.77
N PHE A 97 7.05 -10.52 -11.73
CA PHE A 97 6.21 -10.44 -12.92
C PHE A 97 6.40 -9.12 -13.68
N TYR A 98 7.05 -8.13 -13.07
CA TYR A 98 7.21 -6.76 -13.60
C TYR A 98 5.87 -6.13 -13.98
N ASN A 99 4.81 -6.54 -13.27
CA ASN A 99 3.44 -6.17 -13.51
C ASN A 99 2.75 -5.99 -12.16
N THR A 100 2.22 -4.79 -11.93
CA THR A 100 1.63 -4.39 -10.65
C THR A 100 0.57 -5.38 -10.15
N LEU A 101 -0.35 -5.84 -11.02
CA LEU A 101 -1.43 -6.75 -10.62
C LEU A 101 -0.91 -8.08 -10.04
N PHE A 102 0.17 -8.63 -10.59
CA PHE A 102 0.73 -9.87 -10.06
C PHE A 102 1.62 -9.61 -8.85
N ASP A 103 2.46 -8.56 -8.91
CA ASP A 103 3.42 -8.29 -7.87
C ASP A 103 2.74 -7.80 -6.56
N GLU A 104 1.62 -7.06 -6.64
CA GLU A 104 0.80 -6.64 -5.47
C GLU A 104 0.18 -7.85 -4.76
N ASN A 105 -0.28 -8.86 -5.51
CA ASN A 105 -0.87 -10.08 -4.94
C ASN A 105 0.19 -11.11 -4.50
N ALA A 106 1.48 -10.74 -4.56
CA ALA A 106 2.60 -11.57 -4.18
C ALA A 106 3.29 -11.10 -2.89
N ALA A 107 2.95 -9.93 -2.34
CA ALA A 107 3.50 -9.42 -1.09
C ALA A 107 2.65 -8.28 -0.57
N SER A 108 2.53 -8.14 0.76
CA SER A 108 1.87 -6.99 1.37
C SER A 108 2.43 -5.68 0.82
N HIS A 109 1.58 -4.72 0.49
CA HIS A 109 1.95 -3.46 -0.15
C HIS A 109 1.32 -2.24 0.53
N ILE A 110 1.86 -1.08 0.17
CA ILE A 110 1.27 0.21 0.47
C ILE A 110 1.20 1.03 -0.81
N ALA A 111 0.14 1.81 -0.96
CA ALA A 111 -0.03 2.68 -2.13
C ALA A 111 0.20 4.14 -1.76
N LEU A 112 0.92 4.86 -2.62
CA LEU A 112 0.95 6.32 -2.59
C LEU A 112 -0.24 6.91 -3.34
N GLY A 113 -0.72 8.04 -2.83
CA GLY A 113 -1.72 8.85 -3.49
C GLY A 113 -3.16 8.46 -3.13
N GLN A 114 -4.03 8.42 -4.12
CA GLN A 114 -5.48 8.41 -3.97
C GLN A 114 -5.97 7.21 -3.16
N CYS A 115 -6.79 7.45 -2.14
CA CYS A 115 -7.41 6.37 -1.40
C CYS A 115 -8.68 5.84 -2.07
N TYR A 116 -9.08 4.62 -1.71
CA TYR A 116 -10.36 4.06 -2.10
C TYR A 116 -11.50 4.51 -1.17
N SER A 117 -12.39 5.36 -1.68
CA SER A 117 -13.59 5.79 -0.94
C SER A 117 -14.45 4.62 -0.45
N LYS A 118 -14.44 3.49 -1.16
CA LYS A 118 -15.18 2.26 -0.81
C LYS A 118 -14.73 1.62 0.51
N CYS A 119 -13.52 1.91 1.00
CA CYS A 119 -13.02 1.41 2.29
C CYS A 119 -13.61 2.18 3.50
N PHE A 120 -14.30 3.30 3.26
CA PHE A 120 -15.00 4.03 4.30
C PHE A 120 -16.41 3.47 4.51
N VAL A 121 -16.88 3.46 5.76
CA VAL A 121 -18.27 3.11 6.08
C VAL A 121 -19.20 4.07 5.35
N ASN A 122 -20.11 3.53 4.53
CA ASN A 122 -20.97 4.31 3.63
C ASN A 122 -20.22 5.18 2.62
N GLY A 123 -19.00 4.81 2.23
CA GLY A 123 -18.12 5.60 1.38
C GLY A 123 -18.71 6.07 0.05
N ALA A 124 -19.66 5.32 -0.52
CA ALA A 124 -20.38 5.72 -1.74
C ALA A 124 -21.30 6.94 -1.57
N GLN A 125 -21.60 7.33 -0.32
CA GLN A 125 -22.46 8.47 0.02
C GLN A 125 -21.65 9.68 0.52
N LEU A 126 -20.34 9.51 0.74
CA LEU A 126 -19.49 10.57 1.26
C LEU A 126 -19.00 11.49 0.14
N THR A 127 -18.96 12.79 0.41
CA THR A 127 -18.28 13.76 -0.47
C THR A 127 -16.76 13.64 -0.32
N PRO A 128 -15.97 14.11 -1.31
CA PRO A 128 -14.52 14.17 -1.20
C PRO A 128 -14.04 14.90 0.08
N GLN A 129 -14.72 15.96 0.49
CA GLN A 129 -14.39 16.72 1.71
C GLN A 129 -14.65 15.89 2.97
N GLN A 130 -15.73 15.10 3.00
CA GLN A 130 -16.02 14.21 4.13
C GLN A 130 -15.00 13.08 4.22
N ILE A 131 -14.57 12.52 3.08
CA ILE A 131 -13.50 11.51 3.04
C ILE A 131 -12.19 12.09 3.56
N ALA A 132 -11.80 13.28 3.09
CA ALA A 132 -10.60 13.97 3.55
C ALA A 132 -10.65 14.30 5.04
N ALA A 133 -11.82 14.68 5.58
CA ALA A 133 -12.02 14.93 7.00
C ALA A 133 -11.88 13.66 7.86
N GLN A 134 -12.21 12.48 7.30
CA GLN A 134 -12.00 11.18 7.93
C GLN A 134 -10.57 10.63 7.75
N GLY A 135 -9.70 11.37 7.06
CA GLY A 135 -8.30 11.04 6.87
C GLY A 135 -7.97 10.32 5.57
N GLY A 136 -8.90 10.26 4.62
CA GLY A 136 -8.62 9.79 3.27
C GLY A 136 -7.66 10.72 2.53
N ASN A 137 -6.82 10.14 1.69
CA ASN A 137 -5.91 10.88 0.84
C ASN A 137 -6.53 11.19 -0.52
N GLN A 138 -6.22 12.37 -1.07
CA GLN A 138 -6.65 12.76 -2.41
C GLN A 138 -5.42 13.05 -3.27
N SER A 139 -5.34 12.41 -4.44
CA SER A 139 -4.20 12.55 -5.35
C SER A 139 -4.59 12.16 -6.78
N LEU A 140 -3.77 12.52 -7.75
CA LEU A 140 -3.87 12.13 -9.15
C LEU A 140 -3.21 10.77 -9.42
N ILE A 141 -2.40 10.28 -8.49
CA ILE A 141 -1.71 9.00 -8.60
C ILE A 141 -2.32 7.98 -7.65
N HIS A 142 -2.17 6.70 -8.00
CA HIS A 142 -2.32 5.57 -7.10
C HIS A 142 -1.24 4.57 -7.51
N ILE A 143 -0.24 4.38 -6.67
CA ILE A 143 0.94 3.58 -7.01
C ILE A 143 1.30 2.66 -5.85
N ASP A 144 1.07 1.38 -6.09
CA ASP A 144 1.40 0.29 -5.18
C ASP A 144 2.89 -0.03 -5.22
N TRP A 145 3.49 -0.21 -4.05
CA TRP A 145 4.77 -0.90 -3.94
C TRP A 145 4.75 -1.91 -2.80
N MET A 146 5.46 -3.00 -3.03
CA MET A 146 5.50 -4.14 -2.12
C MET A 146 6.52 -3.91 -1.01
N ILE A 147 6.11 -4.21 0.23
CA ILE A 147 6.94 -4.09 1.45
C ILE A 147 7.01 -5.39 2.23
N GLY A 148 6.09 -6.33 1.99
CA GLY A 148 5.99 -7.60 2.70
C GLY A 148 7.08 -8.61 2.30
N SER A 149 7.49 -9.43 3.26
CA SER A 149 8.48 -10.50 3.12
C SER A 149 8.23 -11.62 4.16
N ALA A 150 8.98 -12.73 4.04
CA ALA A 150 9.00 -13.80 5.04
C ALA A 150 9.50 -13.36 6.44
N GLU A 151 10.07 -12.15 6.55
CA GLU A 151 10.59 -11.59 7.80
C GLU A 151 9.67 -10.51 8.38
N THR A 152 8.52 -10.25 7.73
CA THR A 152 7.62 -9.17 8.13
C THR A 152 6.76 -9.57 9.33
N ASP A 153 6.86 -8.79 10.41
CA ASP A 153 5.96 -8.86 11.56
C ASP A 153 5.06 -7.63 11.59
N ILE A 154 3.76 -7.81 11.85
CA ILE A 154 2.77 -6.72 11.93
C ILE A 154 1.98 -6.86 13.22
N ASP A 155 1.81 -5.76 13.94
CA ASP A 155 0.91 -5.63 15.07
C ASP A 155 -0.25 -4.68 14.75
N GLY A 156 -1.46 -5.08 15.12
CA GLY A 156 -2.59 -4.17 15.22
C GLY A 156 -2.52 -3.42 16.56
N ILE A 157 -2.72 -2.10 16.52
CA ILE A 157 -2.73 -1.26 17.72
C ILE A 157 -4.18 -0.93 18.08
N LEU A 158 -4.62 -1.34 19.28
CA LEU A 158 -5.95 -1.05 19.80
C LEU A 158 -6.05 0.39 20.33
N PRO A 159 -7.26 0.94 20.55
CA PRO A 159 -7.44 2.30 21.06
C PRO A 159 -6.79 2.57 22.42
N ASP A 160 -6.59 1.53 23.23
CA ASP A 160 -5.89 1.62 24.53
C ASP A 160 -4.35 1.53 24.41
N GLY A 161 -3.84 1.38 23.19
CA GLY A 161 -2.41 1.23 22.88
C GLY A 161 -1.87 -0.20 23.01
N SER A 162 -2.71 -1.17 23.41
CA SER A 162 -2.31 -2.56 23.43
C SER A 162 -2.11 -3.10 22.01
N LYS A 163 -1.24 -4.11 21.89
CA LYS A 163 -0.82 -4.70 20.61
C LYS A 163 -1.41 -6.08 20.43
N VAL A 164 -1.98 -6.34 19.27
CA VAL A 164 -2.44 -7.66 18.85
C VAL A 164 -1.58 -8.11 17.67
N PRO A 165 -0.90 -9.27 17.77
CA PRO A 165 -0.19 -9.85 16.64
C PRO A 165 -1.13 -10.04 15.43
N VAL A 166 -0.78 -9.48 14.28
CA VAL A 166 -1.52 -9.65 13.02
C VAL A 166 -0.73 -10.55 12.08
N PHE A 167 0.52 -10.20 11.80
CA PHE A 167 1.46 -11.04 11.05
C PHE A 167 2.66 -11.42 11.92
N ARG A 168 3.15 -12.65 11.72
CA ARG A 168 4.47 -13.09 12.18
C ARG A 168 5.18 -13.82 11.05
N LYS A 169 6.41 -13.40 10.73
CA LYS A 169 7.24 -13.99 9.65
C LYS A 169 6.49 -14.08 8.31
N GLY A 170 5.78 -13.01 7.96
CA GLY A 170 5.00 -12.92 6.73
C GLY A 170 3.67 -13.67 6.73
N GLU A 171 3.27 -14.30 7.84
CA GLU A 171 2.06 -15.12 7.93
C GLU A 171 1.07 -14.58 8.95
N TRP A 172 -0.22 -14.88 8.77
CA TRP A 172 -1.25 -14.59 9.77
C TRP A 172 -0.87 -15.18 11.12
N ALA A 173 -0.85 -14.33 12.15
CA ALA A 173 -0.59 -14.75 13.51
C ALA A 173 -1.69 -15.72 13.98
N LYS A 174 -1.28 -16.78 14.67
CA LYS A 174 -2.22 -17.73 15.28
C LYS A 174 -2.78 -17.12 16.57
N PRO A 175 -4.05 -17.44 16.93
CA PRO A 175 -4.65 -17.03 18.19
C PRO A 175 -3.87 -17.52 19.42
#